data_AF-A0A7R6VYY9-F1
#
_entry.id   AF-A0A7R6VYY9-F1
#
_cell.length_a   1.000
_cell.length_b   1.000
_cell.length_c   1.000
_cell.angle_alpha   90.00
_cell.angle_beta   90.00
_cell.angle_gamma   90.00
#
_symmetry.space_group_name_H-M   'P 1'
#
loop_
_entity.id
_entity.type
_entity.pdbx_description
1 polymer ?
#
loop_
_entity_poly.entity_id
_entity_poly.type
_entity_poly.pdbx_seq_one_letter_code
_entity_poly.pdbx_strand_id
1 'polypeptide(L)'
;MDIELNMGGLLSVTNGIYEFLKLIIIKYMNKKFKEAPIVLVGKGITFDTGGISIKFSYSMDEIKYDMCGSDFCFRYFIYYLCYF
;
A
#
# COMPACT_ATOMS: atom_id res chain seq x y z
N MET A 1 3.05 -12.59 12.41
CA MET A 1 1.81 -11.89 11.99
C MET A 1 1.49 -12.17 10.52
N ASP A 2 2.42 -12.00 9.56
CA ASP A 2 2.10 -12.13 8.13
C ASP A 2 2.07 -13.57 7.55
N ILE A 3 2.85 -14.51 8.10
CA ILE A 3 2.86 -15.92 7.64
C ILE A 3 1.54 -16.62 7.99
N GLU A 4 0.99 -16.32 9.16
CA GLU A 4 -0.31 -16.85 9.62
C GLU A 4 -1.49 -16.34 8.79
N LEU A 5 -1.33 -15.18 8.14
CA LEU A 5 -2.33 -14.58 7.25
C LEU A 5 -2.21 -15.06 5.79
N ASN A 6 -1.34 -16.04 5.50
CA ASN A 6 -1.09 -16.56 4.15
C ASN A 6 -0.67 -15.48 3.13
N MET A 7 -0.01 -14.41 3.57
CA MET A 7 0.41 -13.28 2.72
C MET A 7 1.76 -13.52 2.04
N GLY A 8 2.00 -14.74 1.55
CA GLY A 8 3.30 -15.19 1.03
C GLY A 8 3.88 -14.30 -0.07
N GLY A 9 3.05 -13.73 -0.94
CA GLY A 9 3.50 -12.80 -1.98
C GLY A 9 4.07 -11.50 -1.40
N LEU A 10 3.36 -10.87 -0.45
CA LEU A 10 3.81 -9.62 0.16
C LEU A 10 5.06 -9.82 1.02
N LEU A 11 5.14 -10.96 1.71
CA LEU A 11 6.33 -11.40 2.43
C LEU A 11 7.53 -11.62 1.51
N SER A 12 7.33 -12.27 0.35
CA SER A 12 8.43 -12.52 -0.59
C SER A 12 9.05 -11.23 -1.15
N VAL A 13 8.23 -10.20 -1.39
CA VAL A 13 8.70 -8.90 -1.90
C VAL A 13 9.48 -8.13 -0.84
N THR A 14 9.13 -8.30 0.44
CA THR A 14 9.73 -7.54 1.55
C THR A 14 10.78 -8.32 2.36
N ASN A 15 11.11 -9.54 1.98
CA ASN A 15 12.09 -10.34 2.71
C ASN A 15 13.55 -9.80 2.64
N GLY A 16 13.79 -8.75 1.84
CA GLY A 16 15.10 -8.12 1.66
C GLY A 16 15.23 -6.72 2.28
N ILE A 17 14.22 -6.20 2.99
CA ILE A 17 14.25 -4.85 3.55
C ILE A 17 14.60 -4.84 5.04
N TYR A 18 15.24 -3.75 5.49
CA TYR A 18 15.58 -3.55 6.90
C TYR A 18 14.34 -3.17 7.75
N GLU A 19 13.41 -2.42 7.16
CA GLU A 19 12.15 -2.07 7.82
C GLU A 19 11.13 -3.20 7.70
N PHE A 20 10.29 -3.38 8.73
CA PHE A 20 9.25 -4.39 8.69
C PHE A 20 8.12 -4.02 7.72
N LEU A 21 7.64 -5.02 6.99
CA LEU A 21 6.42 -4.96 6.20
C LEU A 21 5.23 -4.51 7.06
N LYS A 22 4.35 -3.71 6.47
CA LYS A 22 3.08 -3.29 7.09
C LYS A 22 1.93 -3.45 6.11
N LEU A 23 0.88 -4.16 6.51
CA LEU A 23 -0.44 -4.06 5.91
C LEU A 23 -1.29 -3.11 6.75
N ILE A 24 -1.56 -1.91 6.22
CA ILE A 24 -2.34 -0.90 6.92
C ILE A 24 -3.80 -0.99 6.47
N ILE A 25 -4.71 -1.17 7.41
CA ILE A 25 -6.15 -1.24 7.16
C ILE A 25 -6.83 -0.10 7.90
N ILE A 26 -7.48 0.79 7.15
CA ILE A 26 -8.28 1.89 7.70
C ILE A 26 -9.74 1.63 7.33
N LYS A 27 -10.63 1.64 8.32
CA LYS A 27 -12.06 1.36 8.13
C LYS A 27 -12.89 2.52 8.65
N TYR A 28 -13.79 3.01 7.82
CA TYR A 28 -14.86 3.92 8.23
C TYR A 28 -16.20 3.20 8.08
N MET A 29 -16.93 3.09 9.19
CA MET A 29 -18.21 2.40 9.24
C MET A 29 -19.31 3.44 9.52
N ASN A 30 -20.00 3.89 8.47
CA ASN A 30 -21.15 4.77 8.65
C ASN A 30 -22.38 3.94 9.05
N LYS A 31 -23.13 4.39 10.07
CA LYS A 31 -24.25 3.64 10.68
C LYS A 31 -25.47 3.45 9.76
N LYS A 32 -25.49 4.07 8.57
CA LYS A 32 -26.72 4.23 7.76
C LYS A 32 -26.81 3.39 6.47
N PHE A 33 -25.79 2.66 6.05
CA PHE A 33 -25.80 2.11 4.68
C PHE A 33 -26.24 0.65 4.62
N LYS A 34 -27.27 0.40 3.79
CA LYS A 34 -27.65 -0.93 3.25
C LYS A 34 -26.83 -1.31 2.00
N GLU A 35 -25.88 -0.47 1.62
CA GLU A 35 -25.10 -0.58 0.38
C GLU A 35 -23.75 -1.28 0.64
N ALA A 36 -23.17 -1.86 -0.41
CA ALA A 36 -21.86 -2.50 -0.34
C ALA A 36 -20.76 -1.46 -0.02
N PRO A 37 -19.76 -1.82 0.79
CA PRO A 37 -18.68 -0.89 1.13
C PRO A 37 -17.79 -0.58 -0.08
N ILE A 38 -17.34 0.66 -0.17
CA ILE A 38 -16.26 1.05 -1.09
C ILE A 38 -14.93 0.59 -0.48
N VAL A 39 -14.13 -0.13 -1.26
CA VAL A 39 -12.80 -0.61 -0.85
C VAL A 39 -11.75 0.01 -1.75
N LEU A 40 -10.74 0.62 -1.12
CA LEU A 40 -9.59 1.21 -1.80
C LEU A 40 -8.35 0.39 -1.42
N VAL A 41 -7.55 0.03 -2.42
CA VAL A 41 -6.30 -0.71 -2.23
C VAL A 41 -5.21 0.02 -3.00
N GLY A 42 -4.18 0.46 -2.28
CA GLY A 42 -3.06 1.20 -2.85
C GLY A 42 -1.76 0.44 -2.72
N LYS A 43 -0.93 0.49 -3.76
CA LYS A 43 0.46 0.03 -3.70
C LYS A 43 1.27 1.01 -2.86
N GLY A 44 1.93 0.51 -1.81
CA GLY A 44 2.70 1.31 -0.85
C GLY A 44 4.18 0.94 -0.83
N ILE A 45 4.80 0.71 -1.99
CA ILE A 45 6.24 0.41 -2.04
C ILE A 45 7.01 1.73 -1.96
N THR A 46 7.62 1.99 -0.82
CA THR A 46 8.28 3.27 -0.55
C THR A 46 9.52 3.51 -1.41
N PHE A 47 10.19 2.42 -1.82
CA PHE A 47 11.28 2.46 -2.77
C PHE A 47 11.44 1.08 -3.43
N ASP A 48 11.31 1.01 -4.76
CA ASP A 48 11.45 -0.24 -5.53
C ASP A 48 12.80 -0.29 -6.26
N THR A 49 13.79 -0.96 -5.65
CA THR A 49 15.08 -1.20 -6.31
C THR A 49 14.98 -2.21 -7.46
N GLY A 50 13.88 -2.94 -7.60
CA GLY A 50 13.75 -4.12 -8.46
C GLY A 50 14.21 -5.43 -7.79
N GLY A 51 14.77 -5.37 -6.57
CA GLY A 51 15.28 -6.54 -5.87
C GLY A 51 16.47 -7.18 -6.58
N ILE A 52 16.43 -8.51 -6.78
CA ILE A 52 17.47 -9.24 -7.54
C ILE A 52 17.56 -8.72 -8.98
N SER A 53 16.40 -8.37 -9.57
CA SER A 53 16.30 -7.75 -10.89
C SER A 53 16.47 -6.24 -10.77
N ILE A 54 17.66 -5.81 -10.37
CA ILE A 54 17.97 -4.40 -10.07
C ILE A 54 17.65 -3.50 -11.28
N LYS A 55 16.93 -2.40 -11.06
CA LYS A 55 16.69 -1.42 -12.14
C LYS A 55 17.97 -0.63 -12.42
N PHE A 56 18.03 -0.03 -13.61
CA PHE A 56 19.16 0.83 -14.01
C PHE A 56 19.19 2.13 -13.18
N SER A 57 20.40 2.63 -12.90
CA SER A 57 20.64 3.79 -12.05
C SER A 57 19.94 5.07 -12.53
N TYR A 58 19.85 5.28 -13.84
CA TYR A 58 19.22 6.47 -14.41
C TYR A 58 17.71 6.57 -14.12
N SER A 59 17.06 5.45 -13.81
CA SER A 59 15.63 5.43 -13.48
C SER A 59 15.36 5.35 -11.97
N MET A 60 16.41 5.30 -11.13
CA MET A 60 16.24 5.01 -9.70
C MET A 60 15.65 6.15 -8.87
N ASP A 61 15.87 7.40 -9.28
CA ASP A 61 15.34 8.57 -8.59
C ASP A 61 13.82 8.69 -8.67
N GLU A 62 13.23 8.17 -9.75
CA GLU A 62 11.78 8.14 -9.96
C GLU A 62 11.08 7.06 -9.12
N ILE A 63 11.80 6.05 -8.63
CA ILE A 63 11.13 4.88 -8.03
C ILE A 63 10.61 5.13 -6.61
N LYS A 64 10.96 6.27 -6.00
CA LYS A 64 10.26 6.76 -4.80
C LYS A 64 8.76 7.01 -5.02
N TYR A 65 8.32 7.16 -6.28
CA TYR A 65 6.92 7.35 -6.64
C TYR A 65 6.11 6.03 -6.69
N ASP A 66 6.72 4.88 -6.43
CA ASP A 66 6.06 3.57 -6.49
C ASP A 66 5.10 3.30 -5.30
N MET A 67 4.89 4.32 -4.46
CA MET A 67 3.89 4.37 -3.39
C MET A 67 2.70 5.31 -3.69
N CYS A 68 2.68 6.00 -4.83
CA CYS A 68 1.64 7.00 -5.14
C CYS A 68 0.21 6.42 -5.11
N GLY A 69 0.05 5.13 -5.38
CA GLY A 69 -1.25 4.45 -5.26
C GLY A 69 -1.77 4.43 -3.81
N SER A 70 -0.91 4.18 -2.84
CA SER A 70 -1.25 4.25 -1.42
C SER A 70 -1.54 5.68 -0.96
N ASP A 71 -0.74 6.65 -1.42
CA ASP A 71 -0.97 8.07 -1.11
C ASP A 71 -2.34 8.54 -1.64
N PHE A 72 -2.68 8.18 -2.89
CA PHE A 72 -4.00 8.46 -3.45
C PHE A 72 -5.14 7.84 -2.64
N CYS A 73 -5.02 6.57 -2.25
CA CYS A 73 -6.05 5.90 -1.45
C CYS A 73 -6.24 6.58 -0.09
N PHE A 74 -5.15 6.94 0.58
CA PHE A 74 -5.20 7.64 1.85
C PHE A 74 -5.80 9.04 1.71
N ARG A 75 -5.36 9.81 0.71
CA ARG A 75 -5.88 11.14 0.42
C ARG A 75 -7.37 11.10 0.10
N TYR A 76 -7.81 10.16 -0.74
CA TYR A 76 -9.22 9.99 -1.08
C TYR A 76 -10.04 9.62 0.15
N PHE A 77 -9.53 8.73 1.01
CA PHE A 77 -10.19 8.37 2.25
C PHE A 77 -10.39 9.57 3.19
N ILE A 78 -9.34 10.38 3.39
CA ILE A 78 -9.45 11.62 4.18
C ILE A 78 -10.42 12.62 3.55
N TYR A 79 -10.35 12.80 2.23
CA TYR A 79 -11.30 13.64 1.51
C TYR A 79 -12.73 13.16 1.72
N TYR A 80 -13.00 11.86 1.58
CA TYR A 80 -14.32 11.29 1.80
C TYR A 80 -14.86 11.60 3.20
N LEU A 81 -14.04 11.43 4.24
CA LEU A 81 -14.42 11.76 5.63
C LEU A 81 -14.71 13.24 5.88
N CYS A 82 -14.05 14.14 5.16
CA CYS A 82 -14.29 15.58 5.31
C CYS A 82 -15.60 16.05 4.67
N TYR A 83 -16.07 15.34 3.64
CA TYR A 83 -17.21 15.76 2.82
C TYR A 83 -18.46 14.89 3.01
N PHE A 84 -18.35 13.72 3.66
CA PHE A 84 -19.44 12.75 3.88
C PHE A 84 -19.41 12.13 5.27
#